data_AF-A0A3D8SNT8-F1
#
_entry.id   AF-A0A3D8SNT8-F1
#
_cell.length_a   1.000
_cell.length_b   1.000
_cell.length_c   1.000
_cell.angle_alpha   90.00
_cell.angle_beta   90.00
_cell.angle_gamma   90.00
#
_symmetry.space_group_name_H-M   'P 1'
#
loop_
_entity.id
_entity.type
_entity.pdbx_description
1 polymer ?
#
loop_
_entity_poly.entity_id
_entity_poly.type
_entity_poly.pdbx_seq_one_letter_code
_entity_poly.pdbx_strand_id
1 'polypeptide(L)'
;MEPTNPAIALHNFNAVPRHIPDLLKTVNTSATDLSAVAPLPKSPTAVSILNYAREHLPTPTLHHSLRVFQYGVAIANDHFPSENLNLETYFVASLLHDIGTIPENISTALISFEFHGGIIAHGLLRAHDVKQADAVAEAIIRHQDIDDIGSGNITFLGALLQLATLYDNAGANDKLVADVTRELVVAEYPRLKWSSCFEAAITEECQRKPWSHTTKIGRDKFVGFIKGNTKGNAME
;
A
#
# COMPACT_ATOMS: atom_id res chain seq x y z
N MET A 1 -6.61 23.44 -25.32
CA MET A 1 -6.32 22.48 -24.24
C MET A 1 -4.83 22.57 -23.97
N GLU A 2 -4.41 22.88 -22.75
CA GLU A 2 -3.01 22.71 -22.39
C GLU A 2 -2.58 21.26 -22.68
N PRO A 3 -1.35 21.02 -23.17
CA PRO A 3 -0.85 19.67 -23.28
C PRO A 3 -0.92 19.03 -21.89
N THR A 4 -1.62 17.90 -21.78
CA THR A 4 -1.71 17.12 -20.55
C THR A 4 -0.30 16.87 -20.04
N ASN A 5 -0.01 17.36 -18.82
CA ASN A 5 1.30 17.16 -18.21
C ASN A 5 1.65 15.66 -18.26
N PRO A 6 2.72 15.25 -18.98
CA PRO A 6 3.03 13.83 -19.19
C PRO A 6 3.26 13.07 -17.88
N ALA A 7 3.61 13.78 -16.81
CA ALA A 7 3.75 13.23 -15.47
C ALA A 7 2.43 12.68 -14.90
N ILE A 8 1.27 13.17 -15.35
CA ILE A 8 -0.05 12.68 -14.92
C ILE A 8 -0.21 11.20 -15.27
N ALA A 9 0.01 10.85 -16.55
CA ALA A 9 -0.04 9.47 -17.00
C ALA A 9 1.12 8.65 -16.43
N LEU A 10 2.33 9.23 -16.40
CA LEU A 10 3.54 8.53 -15.94
C LEU A 10 3.47 8.08 -14.47
N HIS A 11 2.84 8.84 -13.57
CA HIS A 11 2.76 8.51 -12.15
C HIS A 11 1.35 8.10 -11.72
N ASN A 12 0.53 7.64 -12.67
CA ASN A 12 -0.80 7.10 -12.43
C ASN A 12 -1.74 8.06 -11.64
N PHE A 13 -1.70 9.35 -11.97
CA PHE A 13 -2.71 10.35 -11.55
C PHE A 13 -4.03 10.19 -12.32
N ASN A 14 -4.40 8.95 -12.64
CA ASN A 14 -5.66 8.60 -13.27
C ASN A 14 -6.74 8.57 -12.20
N ALA A 15 -7.80 9.35 -12.38
CA ALA A 15 -8.90 9.37 -11.42
C ALA A 15 -9.76 8.10 -11.58
N VAL A 16 -9.83 7.30 -10.53
CA VAL A 16 -10.66 6.10 -10.46
C VAL A 16 -11.62 6.19 -9.26
N PRO A 17 -12.75 5.46 -9.27
CA PRO A 17 -13.65 5.44 -8.12
C PRO A 17 -12.90 5.01 -6.85
N ARG A 18 -13.02 5.77 -5.76
CA ARG A 18 -12.40 5.38 -4.48
C ARG A 18 -13.11 4.20 -3.81
N HIS A 19 -14.41 4.06 -4.07
CA HIS A 19 -15.23 3.01 -3.50
C HIS A 19 -14.91 1.69 -4.21
N ILE A 20 -14.30 0.74 -3.47
CA ILE A 20 -13.77 -0.52 -4.03
C ILE A 20 -14.82 -1.31 -4.84
N PRO A 21 -16.07 -1.50 -4.38
CA PRO A 21 -17.09 -2.14 -5.19
C PRO A 21 -17.35 -1.43 -6.52
N ASP A 22 -17.30 -0.09 -6.57
CA ASP A 22 -17.48 0.65 -7.83
C ASP A 22 -16.26 0.52 -8.75
N LEU A 23 -15.05 0.51 -8.18
CA LEU A 23 -13.81 0.26 -8.91
C LEU A 23 -13.82 -1.13 -9.56
N LEU A 24 -14.23 -2.15 -8.80
CA LEU A 24 -14.19 -3.54 -9.23
C LEU A 24 -15.37 -3.97 -10.13
N LYS A 25 -16.43 -3.16 -10.26
CA LYS A 25 -17.59 -3.46 -11.14
C LYS A 25 -17.21 -3.73 -12.59
N THR A 26 -16.11 -3.15 -13.05
CA THR A 26 -15.71 -3.15 -14.46
C THR A 26 -14.61 -4.17 -14.79
N VAL A 27 -14.08 -4.88 -13.78
CA VAL A 27 -12.93 -5.77 -13.95
C VAL A 27 -13.32 -7.21 -13.71
N ASN A 28 -12.76 -8.13 -14.51
CA ASN A 28 -12.89 -9.55 -14.25
C ASN A 28 -12.07 -9.90 -13.00
N THR A 29 -12.68 -10.49 -11.98
CA THR A 29 -12.00 -10.84 -10.72
C THR A 29 -11.31 -12.21 -10.75
N SER A 30 -11.23 -12.87 -11.90
CA SER A 30 -10.40 -14.08 -12.05
C SER A 30 -8.92 -13.71 -12.05
N ALA A 31 -8.21 -14.09 -10.99
CA ALA A 31 -6.76 -13.93 -10.90
C ALA A 31 -6.03 -15.04 -11.67
N THR A 32 -4.87 -14.69 -12.23
CA THR A 32 -3.98 -15.62 -12.92
C THR A 32 -2.92 -16.15 -11.97
N ASP A 33 -2.53 -17.40 -12.13
CA ASP A 33 -1.39 -17.96 -11.40
C ASP A 33 -0.08 -17.32 -11.89
N LEU A 34 0.71 -16.78 -10.97
CA LEU A 34 2.08 -16.35 -11.26
C LEU A 34 3.04 -17.54 -11.18
N SER A 35 4.01 -17.59 -12.09
CA SER A 35 5.10 -18.57 -12.04
C SER A 35 6.30 -18.13 -11.19
N ALA A 36 6.40 -16.84 -10.88
CA ALA A 36 7.44 -16.23 -10.07
C ALA A 36 7.00 -14.85 -9.55
N VAL A 37 7.65 -14.34 -8.51
CA VAL A 37 7.47 -12.95 -8.06
C VAL A 37 7.96 -11.96 -9.11
N ALA A 38 7.34 -10.78 -9.17
CA ALA A 38 7.74 -9.72 -10.07
C ALA A 38 9.15 -9.19 -9.70
N PRO A 39 10.00 -8.90 -10.70
CA PRO A 39 11.32 -8.34 -10.45
C PRO A 39 11.20 -6.95 -9.81
N LEU A 40 11.99 -6.69 -8.78
CA LEU A 40 12.03 -5.37 -8.15
C LEU A 40 12.65 -4.33 -9.11
N PRO A 41 12.11 -3.10 -9.18
CA PRO A 41 12.73 -2.01 -9.91
C PRO A 41 14.18 -1.76 -9.45
N LYS A 42 15.09 -1.52 -10.42
CA LYS A 42 16.54 -1.39 -10.18
C LYS A 42 17.09 0.00 -10.50
N SER A 43 16.22 0.99 -10.69
CA SER A 43 16.67 2.36 -10.89
C SER A 43 17.40 2.89 -9.64
N PRO A 44 18.21 3.95 -9.78
CA PRO A 44 18.88 4.56 -8.64
C PRO A 44 17.92 4.96 -7.51
N THR A 45 16.76 5.54 -7.85
CA THR A 45 15.73 5.91 -6.88
C THR A 45 15.17 4.69 -6.17
N ALA A 46 14.77 3.65 -6.91
CA ALA A 46 14.23 2.42 -6.32
C ALA A 46 15.23 1.73 -5.37
N VAL A 47 16.50 1.64 -5.77
CA VAL A 47 17.56 1.06 -4.94
C VAL A 47 17.79 1.89 -3.68
N SER A 48 17.82 3.22 -3.81
CA SER A 48 18.00 4.14 -2.67
C SER A 48 16.86 4.00 -1.66
N ILE A 49 15.60 4.00 -2.14
CA ILE A 49 14.43 3.86 -1.26
C ILE A 49 14.37 2.46 -0.62
N LEU A 50 14.72 1.40 -1.35
CA LEU A 50 14.79 0.06 -0.77
C LEU A 50 15.84 -0.03 0.34
N ASN A 51 17.00 0.62 0.17
CA ASN A 51 18.02 0.67 1.21
C ASN A 51 17.53 1.47 2.43
N TYR A 52 16.90 2.63 2.20
CA TYR A 52 16.29 3.41 3.27
C TYR A 52 15.23 2.60 4.04
N ALA A 53 14.34 1.92 3.33
CA ALA A 53 13.31 1.06 3.93
C ALA A 53 13.92 -0.09 4.74
N ARG A 54 15.00 -0.72 4.25
CA ARG A 54 15.73 -1.77 4.99
C ARG A 54 16.39 -1.26 6.26
N GLU A 55 16.86 -0.02 6.26
CA GLU A 55 17.52 0.59 7.42
C GLU A 55 16.51 0.99 8.51
N HIS A 56 15.31 1.44 8.12
CA HIS A 56 14.37 2.07 9.06
C HIS A 56 13.17 1.18 9.43
N LEU A 57 12.71 0.30 8.53
CA LEU A 57 11.55 -0.55 8.80
C LEU A 57 11.95 -1.81 9.58
N PRO A 58 11.15 -2.22 10.58
CA PRO A 58 11.22 -3.58 11.09
C PRO A 58 11.03 -4.60 9.97
N THR A 59 11.74 -5.73 10.03
CA THR A 59 11.68 -6.79 9.01
C THR A 59 10.26 -7.23 8.63
N PRO A 60 9.32 -7.45 9.58
CA PRO A 60 7.93 -7.78 9.22
C PRO A 60 7.24 -6.69 8.38
N THR A 61 7.48 -5.42 8.68
CA THR A 61 6.92 -4.27 7.93
C THR A 61 7.57 -4.12 6.55
N LEU A 62 8.88 -4.36 6.44
CA LEU A 62 9.55 -4.39 5.13
C LEU A 62 8.99 -5.52 4.26
N HIS A 63 8.82 -6.73 4.82
CA HIS A 63 8.25 -7.86 4.10
C HIS A 63 6.79 -7.58 3.70
N HIS A 64 5.97 -6.99 4.59
CA HIS A 64 4.62 -6.53 4.24
C HIS A 64 4.65 -5.58 3.04
N SER A 65 5.50 -4.56 3.09
CA SER A 65 5.65 -3.59 2.00
C SER A 65 6.05 -4.23 0.67
N LEU A 66 6.92 -5.24 0.71
CA LEU A 66 7.31 -6.03 -0.47
C LEU A 66 6.16 -6.93 -0.96
N ARG A 67 5.39 -7.56 -0.06
CA ARG A 67 4.19 -8.32 -0.43
C ARG A 67 3.14 -7.42 -1.06
N VAL A 68 2.90 -6.22 -0.52
CA VAL A 68 2.00 -5.20 -1.08
C VAL A 68 2.41 -4.84 -2.50
N PHE A 69 3.71 -4.63 -2.75
CA PHE A 69 4.20 -4.42 -4.11
C PHE A 69 3.86 -5.60 -5.04
N GLN A 70 4.15 -6.83 -4.61
CA GLN A 70 3.88 -8.02 -5.43
C GLN A 70 2.40 -8.23 -5.72
N TYR A 71 1.53 -8.10 -4.72
CA TYR A 71 0.08 -8.22 -4.89
C TYR A 71 -0.47 -7.11 -5.77
N GLY A 72 -0.03 -5.87 -5.59
CA GLY A 72 -0.46 -4.77 -6.46
C GLY A 72 -0.05 -4.97 -7.91
N VAL A 73 1.14 -5.50 -8.18
CA VAL A 73 1.56 -5.85 -9.55
C VAL A 73 0.67 -6.94 -10.13
N ALA A 74 0.36 -8.00 -9.37
CA ALA A 74 -0.55 -9.05 -9.81
C ALA A 74 -1.95 -8.50 -10.13
N ILE A 75 -2.52 -7.74 -9.18
CA ILE A 75 -3.84 -7.11 -9.30
C ILE A 75 -3.89 -6.16 -10.51
N ALA A 76 -2.88 -5.33 -10.70
CA ALA A 76 -2.83 -4.39 -11.83
C ALA A 76 -2.77 -5.11 -13.18
N ASN A 77 -1.98 -6.17 -13.29
CA ASN A 77 -1.85 -6.92 -14.54
C ASN A 77 -3.12 -7.68 -14.91
N ASP A 78 -3.77 -8.34 -13.94
CA ASP A 78 -4.95 -9.16 -14.19
C ASP A 78 -6.22 -8.31 -14.37
N HIS A 79 -6.35 -7.24 -13.60
CA HIS A 79 -7.62 -6.53 -13.45
C HIS A 79 -7.59 -5.12 -14.04
N PHE A 80 -6.41 -4.50 -14.20
CA PHE A 80 -6.26 -3.13 -14.67
C PHE A 80 -5.18 -2.95 -15.75
N PRO A 81 -5.12 -3.81 -16.79
CA PRO A 81 -4.02 -3.78 -17.77
C PRO A 81 -3.93 -2.46 -18.56
N SER A 82 -5.04 -1.73 -18.68
CA SER A 82 -5.08 -0.44 -19.38
C SER A 82 -4.51 0.73 -18.58
N GLU A 83 -4.31 0.58 -17.27
CA GLU A 83 -3.86 1.68 -16.41
C GLU A 83 -2.36 1.99 -16.53
N ASN A 84 -1.59 1.11 -17.18
CA ASN A 84 -0.16 1.27 -17.43
C ASN A 84 0.61 1.66 -16.14
N LEU A 85 0.59 0.78 -15.14
CA LEU A 85 1.21 1.02 -13.85
C LEU A 85 2.71 1.34 -13.99
N ASN A 86 3.14 2.47 -13.44
CA ASN A 86 4.56 2.75 -13.28
C ASN A 86 5.10 1.96 -12.09
N LEU A 87 5.79 0.87 -12.39
CA LEU A 87 6.30 -0.07 -11.40
C LEU A 87 7.24 0.57 -10.38
N GLU A 88 8.06 1.54 -10.77
CA GLU A 88 8.96 2.23 -9.83
C GLU A 88 8.17 3.11 -8.85
N THR A 89 7.23 3.90 -9.36
CA THR A 89 6.41 4.78 -8.52
C THR A 89 5.57 3.97 -7.53
N TYR A 90 5.00 2.85 -7.99
CA TYR A 90 4.26 1.94 -7.11
C TYR A 90 5.18 1.24 -6.10
N PHE A 91 6.34 0.75 -6.52
CA PHE A 91 7.32 0.13 -5.63
C PHE A 91 7.75 1.05 -4.50
N VAL A 92 8.06 2.31 -4.82
CA VAL A 92 8.43 3.32 -3.83
C VAL A 92 7.26 3.62 -2.88
N ALA A 93 6.04 3.75 -3.40
CA ALA A 93 4.85 3.93 -2.57
C ALA A 93 4.63 2.74 -1.62
N SER A 94 4.72 1.51 -2.13
CA SER A 94 4.60 0.29 -1.32
C SER A 94 5.65 0.22 -0.21
N LEU A 95 6.92 0.55 -0.51
CA LEU A 95 8.01 0.54 0.48
C LEU A 95 7.84 1.58 1.59
N LEU A 96 7.20 2.72 1.31
CA LEU A 96 7.15 3.85 2.24
C LEU A 96 5.80 4.03 2.92
N HIS A 97 4.74 3.33 2.51
CA HIS A 97 3.39 3.60 3.03
C HIS A 97 3.26 3.48 4.55
N ASP A 98 4.01 2.54 5.14
CA ASP A 98 4.03 2.28 6.57
C ASP A 98 5.22 2.92 7.30
N ILE A 99 6.02 3.80 6.66
CA ILE A 99 7.17 4.44 7.32
C ILE A 99 6.75 5.25 8.56
N GLY A 100 5.52 5.78 8.57
CA GLY A 100 4.96 6.48 9.72
C GLY A 100 4.74 5.58 10.94
N THR A 101 4.68 4.25 10.77
CA THR A 101 4.36 3.28 11.83
C THR A 101 5.57 2.89 12.69
N ILE A 102 6.79 3.28 12.32
CA ILE A 102 7.96 2.93 13.12
C ILE A 102 7.92 3.66 14.48
N PRO A 103 8.40 3.05 15.58
CA PRO A 103 8.27 3.62 16.92
C PRO A 103 8.80 5.06 17.05
N GLU A 104 9.90 5.37 16.36
CA GLU A 104 10.44 6.73 16.30
C GLU A 104 9.45 7.73 15.68
N ASN A 105 8.86 7.39 14.52
CA ASN A 105 7.93 8.29 13.82
C ASN A 105 6.58 8.41 14.52
N ILE A 106 6.10 7.35 15.19
CA ILE A 106 4.89 7.42 16.01
C ILE A 106 5.11 8.33 17.22
N SER A 107 6.28 8.24 17.88
CA SER A 107 6.56 8.97 19.12
C SER A 107 6.95 10.44 18.92
N THR A 108 7.49 10.80 17.76
CA THR A 108 8.00 12.16 17.47
C THR A 108 6.98 13.07 16.78
N ALA A 109 6.01 12.51 16.05
CA ALA A 109 4.99 13.29 15.34
C ALA A 109 3.63 13.29 16.04
N LEU A 110 2.97 14.44 16.05
CA LEU A 110 1.59 14.60 16.57
C LEU A 110 0.52 14.41 15.49
N ILE A 111 0.90 14.31 14.22
CA ILE A 111 -0.02 14.04 13.10
C ILE A 111 -0.16 12.52 12.89
N SER A 112 -1.26 12.11 12.25
CA SER A 112 -1.52 10.70 11.91
C SER A 112 -0.37 10.09 11.12
N PHE A 113 -0.07 8.81 11.34
CA PHE A 113 1.08 8.16 10.71
C PHE A 113 1.02 8.17 9.19
N GLU A 114 -0.19 8.12 8.59
CA GLU A 114 -0.40 8.18 7.13
C GLU A 114 0.08 9.54 6.59
N PHE A 115 -0.23 10.61 7.32
CA PHE A 115 0.15 11.97 6.97
C PHE A 115 1.65 12.18 7.15
N HIS A 116 2.20 11.72 8.27
CA HIS A 116 3.63 11.82 8.53
C HIS A 116 4.43 11.00 7.50
N GLY A 117 3.99 9.78 7.20
CA GLY A 117 4.59 8.92 6.19
C GLY A 117 4.59 9.54 4.81
N GLY A 118 3.48 10.15 4.40
CA GLY A 118 3.40 10.91 3.14
C GLY A 118 4.36 12.09 3.08
N ILE A 119 4.52 12.83 4.18
CA ILE A 119 5.47 13.95 4.27
C ILE A 119 6.92 13.47 4.18
N ILE A 120 7.27 12.38 4.87
CA ILE A 120 8.59 11.74 4.80
C ILE A 120 8.87 11.30 3.36
N ALA A 121 7.94 10.56 2.75
CA ALA A 121 8.09 10.05 1.39
C ALA A 121 8.26 11.19 0.37
N HIS A 122 7.44 12.23 0.46
CA HIS A 122 7.61 13.42 -0.39
C HIS A 122 9.00 14.06 -0.21
N GLY A 123 9.45 14.20 1.04
CA GLY A 123 10.77 14.74 1.37
C GLY A 123 11.93 13.95 0.76
N LEU A 124 11.86 12.62 0.77
CA LEU A 124 12.87 11.73 0.19
C LEU A 124 12.93 11.82 -1.34
N LEU A 125 11.78 12.04 -2.00
CA LEU A 125 11.68 11.93 -3.46
C LEU A 125 11.75 13.25 -4.20
N ARG A 126 11.38 14.37 -3.56
CA ARG A 126 11.23 15.68 -4.22
C ARG A 126 12.51 16.22 -4.88
N ALA A 127 13.68 15.78 -4.44
CA ALA A 127 14.96 16.18 -5.04
C ALA A 127 15.26 15.42 -6.34
N HIS A 128 14.61 14.26 -6.55
CA HIS A 128 14.78 13.39 -7.71
C HIS A 128 13.68 13.65 -8.74
N ASP A 129 12.42 13.57 -8.31
CA ASP A 129 11.25 13.80 -9.15
C ASP A 129 10.09 14.29 -8.27
N VAL A 130 9.74 15.57 -8.41
CA VAL A 130 8.64 16.19 -7.65
C VAL A 130 7.29 15.57 -8.00
N LYS A 131 7.07 15.13 -9.24
CA LYS A 131 5.77 14.57 -9.65
C LYS A 131 5.60 13.14 -9.17
N GLN A 132 6.68 12.36 -9.14
CA GLN A 132 6.70 11.07 -8.43
C GLN A 132 6.46 11.28 -6.93
N ALA A 133 7.13 12.27 -6.33
CA ALA A 133 6.96 12.62 -4.92
C ALA A 133 5.50 12.98 -4.58
N ASP A 134 4.86 13.82 -5.41
CA ASP A 134 3.45 14.18 -5.30
C ASP A 134 2.55 12.92 -5.33
N ALA A 135 2.79 12.01 -6.29
CA ALA A 135 1.97 10.81 -6.47
C ALA A 135 2.09 9.83 -5.30
N VAL A 136 3.33 9.60 -4.86
CA VAL A 136 3.63 8.71 -3.73
C VAL A 136 3.02 9.28 -2.44
N ALA A 137 3.19 10.58 -2.19
CA ALA A 137 2.65 11.23 -1.00
C ALA A 137 1.11 11.16 -0.96
N GLU A 138 0.44 11.47 -2.07
CA GLU A 138 -1.02 11.38 -2.19
C GLU A 138 -1.51 9.94 -1.91
N ALA A 139 -0.86 8.94 -2.51
CA ALA A 139 -1.22 7.53 -2.31
C ALA A 139 -1.03 7.10 -0.85
N ILE A 140 0.08 7.46 -0.22
CA ILE A 140 0.37 7.12 1.18
C ILE A 140 -0.58 7.83 2.13
N ILE A 141 -0.83 9.13 1.96
CA ILE A 141 -1.76 9.88 2.83
C ILE A 141 -3.15 9.24 2.85
N ARG A 142 -3.58 8.67 1.72
CA ARG A 142 -4.92 8.13 1.54
C ARG A 142 -5.00 6.60 1.63
N HIS A 143 -3.92 5.90 1.96
CA HIS A 143 -3.92 4.43 1.93
C HIS A 143 -4.83 3.78 2.99
N GLN A 144 -5.20 4.50 4.06
CA GLN A 144 -6.23 4.07 5.02
C GLN A 144 -7.56 4.82 4.88
N ASP A 145 -7.71 5.71 3.88
CA ASP A 145 -8.95 6.45 3.60
C ASP A 145 -9.99 5.55 2.92
N ILE A 146 -10.40 4.50 3.66
CA ILE A 146 -11.34 3.47 3.24
C ILE A 146 -12.70 3.85 3.82
N ASP A 147 -13.67 4.10 2.96
CA ASP A 147 -15.05 4.39 3.36
C ASP A 147 -16.04 3.47 2.67
N ASP A 148 -17.08 3.13 3.43
CA ASP A 148 -18.24 2.36 2.98
C ASP A 148 -19.27 3.27 2.25
N ILE A 149 -19.11 4.60 2.30
CA ILE A 149 -20.05 5.57 1.72
C ILE A 149 -19.46 6.14 0.42
N GLY A 150 -19.90 5.54 -0.69
CA GLY A 150 -19.40 5.78 -2.04
C GLY A 150 -19.70 7.17 -2.59
N SER A 151 -18.68 8.01 -2.70
CA SER A 151 -18.61 9.13 -3.64
C SER A 151 -17.16 9.58 -3.80
N GLY A 152 -16.81 10.14 -4.96
CA GLY A 152 -15.49 10.72 -5.23
C GLY A 152 -14.46 9.74 -5.79
N ASN A 153 -13.31 10.32 -6.13
CA ASN A 153 -12.22 9.64 -6.81
C ASN A 153 -10.95 9.61 -5.96
N ILE A 154 -10.05 8.72 -6.35
CA ILE A 154 -8.65 8.63 -5.90
C ILE A 154 -7.76 8.43 -7.13
N THR A 155 -6.44 8.60 -6.99
CA THR A 155 -5.49 8.18 -8.01
C THR A 155 -5.52 6.67 -8.15
N PHE A 156 -5.28 6.14 -9.35
CA PHE A 156 -5.14 4.71 -9.56
C PHE A 156 -4.04 4.12 -8.66
N LEU A 157 -2.92 4.83 -8.50
CA LEU A 157 -1.85 4.45 -7.58
C LEU A 157 -2.35 4.24 -6.14
N GLY A 158 -3.16 5.19 -5.62
CA GLY A 158 -3.75 5.11 -4.29
C GLY A 158 -4.78 3.99 -4.15
N ALA A 159 -5.65 3.81 -5.15
CA ALA A 159 -6.61 2.72 -5.17
C ALA A 159 -5.92 1.34 -5.14
N LEU A 160 -4.87 1.17 -5.96
CA LEU A 160 -4.11 -0.07 -6.00
C LEU A 160 -3.37 -0.34 -4.67
N LEU A 161 -2.84 0.71 -4.05
CA LEU A 161 -2.22 0.61 -2.73
C LEU A 161 -3.24 0.19 -1.66
N GLN A 162 -4.46 0.75 -1.67
CA GLN A 162 -5.56 0.31 -0.79
C GLN A 162 -5.94 -1.15 -1.01
N LEU A 163 -6.11 -1.59 -2.26
CA LEU A 163 -6.44 -2.98 -2.57
C LEU A 163 -5.40 -3.96 -2.05
N ALA A 164 -4.11 -3.70 -2.32
CA ALA A 164 -3.02 -4.59 -1.93
C ALA A 164 -2.78 -4.63 -0.41
N THR A 165 -2.86 -3.48 0.27
CA THR A 165 -2.76 -3.41 1.74
C THR A 165 -3.94 -4.10 2.42
N LEU A 166 -5.16 -3.90 1.94
CA LEU A 166 -6.34 -4.60 2.45
C LEU A 166 -6.28 -6.11 2.22
N TYR A 167 -5.75 -6.55 1.08
CA TYR A 167 -5.52 -7.96 0.82
C TYR A 167 -4.53 -8.56 1.83
N ASP A 168 -3.35 -7.97 2.03
CA ASP A 168 -2.33 -8.56 2.93
C ASP A 168 -2.70 -8.45 4.43
N ASN A 169 -3.43 -7.40 4.82
CA ASN A 169 -3.80 -7.14 6.21
C ASN A 169 -5.06 -7.91 6.61
N ALA A 170 -6.11 -7.87 5.78
CA ALA A 170 -7.45 -8.35 6.14
C ALA A 170 -7.92 -9.55 5.30
N GLY A 171 -7.15 -9.99 4.30
CA GLY A 171 -7.60 -11.00 3.35
C GLY A 171 -8.79 -10.52 2.49
N ALA A 172 -8.97 -9.20 2.38
CA ALA A 172 -10.09 -8.62 1.64
C ALA A 172 -9.90 -8.80 0.13
N ASN A 173 -11.01 -8.89 -0.60
CA ASN A 173 -11.02 -9.09 -2.06
C ASN A 173 -10.19 -10.32 -2.47
N ASP A 174 -10.36 -11.43 -1.75
CA ASP A 174 -9.52 -12.63 -1.82
C ASP A 174 -9.42 -13.28 -3.20
N LYS A 175 -10.34 -12.96 -4.12
CA LYS A 175 -10.34 -13.42 -5.50
C LYS A 175 -9.38 -12.67 -6.42
N LEU A 176 -8.91 -11.48 -6.03
CA LEU A 176 -8.03 -10.64 -6.86
C LEU A 176 -6.58 -11.17 -6.95
N VAL A 177 -6.21 -12.15 -6.15
CA VAL A 177 -4.89 -12.78 -6.18
C VAL A 177 -5.05 -14.27 -5.98
N ALA A 178 -4.55 -15.05 -6.94
CA ALA A 178 -4.60 -16.51 -6.88
C ALA A 178 -3.86 -17.06 -5.65
N ASP A 179 -4.34 -18.18 -5.11
CA ASP A 179 -3.75 -18.78 -3.90
C ASP A 179 -2.29 -19.19 -4.11
N VAL A 180 -1.93 -19.71 -5.30
CA VAL A 180 -0.55 -20.03 -5.69
C VAL A 180 0.33 -18.79 -5.68
N THR A 181 -0.17 -17.67 -6.22
CA THR A 181 0.54 -16.39 -6.19
C THR A 181 0.80 -15.92 -4.77
N ARG A 182 -0.17 -16.05 -3.85
CA ARG A 182 0.01 -15.72 -2.43
C ARG A 182 1.09 -16.58 -1.78
N GLU A 183 1.05 -17.89 -2.00
CA GLU A 183 2.03 -18.82 -1.44
C GLU A 183 3.45 -18.51 -1.91
N LEU A 184 3.63 -18.22 -3.20
CA LEU A 184 4.92 -17.80 -3.76
C LEU A 184 5.44 -16.49 -3.14
N VAL A 185 4.57 -15.49 -3.02
CA VAL A 185 4.92 -14.18 -2.46
C VAL A 185 5.27 -14.28 -0.97
N VAL A 186 4.54 -15.09 -0.20
CA VAL A 186 4.82 -15.30 1.24
C VAL A 186 6.08 -16.14 1.43
N ALA A 187 6.37 -17.10 0.56
CA ALA A 187 7.62 -17.86 0.60
C ALA A 187 8.85 -16.96 0.39
N GLU A 188 8.78 -15.99 -0.51
CA GLU A 188 9.86 -15.02 -0.75
C GLU A 188 9.93 -13.94 0.34
N TYR A 189 8.77 -13.46 0.82
CA TYR A 189 8.67 -12.40 1.82
C TYR A 189 7.81 -12.84 3.02
N PRO A 190 8.38 -13.66 3.94
CA PRO A 190 7.66 -14.25 5.07
C PRO A 190 6.89 -13.23 5.92
N ARG A 191 5.73 -13.64 6.46
CA ARG A 191 4.85 -12.75 7.24
C ARG A 191 5.43 -12.37 8.60
N LEU A 192 6.09 -13.30 9.29
CA LEU A 192 6.83 -13.02 10.54
C LEU A 192 5.93 -12.42 11.63
N LYS A 193 4.75 -12.99 11.85
CA LYS A 193 3.71 -12.47 12.76
C LYS A 193 3.25 -11.05 12.38
N TRP A 194 3.16 -10.76 11.09
CA TRP A 194 2.77 -9.46 10.54
C TRP A 194 1.47 -8.96 11.17
N SER A 195 0.45 -9.82 11.26
CA SER A 195 -0.84 -9.46 11.86
C SER A 195 -0.69 -8.92 13.30
N SER A 196 0.18 -9.53 14.11
CA SER A 196 0.45 -9.06 15.48
C SER A 196 1.28 -7.79 15.51
N CYS A 197 2.28 -7.66 14.61
CA CYS A 197 3.09 -6.45 14.50
C CYS A 197 2.23 -5.23 14.11
N PHE A 198 1.33 -5.42 13.16
CA PHE A 198 0.46 -4.37 12.67
C PHE A 198 -0.61 -3.97 13.70
N GLU A 199 -1.22 -4.94 14.39
CA GLU A 199 -2.12 -4.68 15.53
C GLU A 199 -1.44 -3.84 16.62
N ALA A 200 -0.16 -4.12 16.92
CA ALA A 200 0.61 -3.37 17.91
C ALA A 200 0.86 -1.92 17.47
N ALA A 201 1.32 -1.71 16.23
CA ALA A 201 1.58 -0.38 15.69
C ALA A 201 0.31 0.50 15.68
N ILE A 202 -0.82 -0.07 15.25
CA ILE A 202 -2.11 0.65 15.20
C ILE A 202 -2.68 0.91 16.59
N THR A 203 -2.47 -0.01 17.53
CA THR A 203 -2.79 0.23 18.94
C THR A 203 -1.96 1.38 19.50
N GLU A 204 -0.65 1.42 19.23
CA GLU A 204 0.23 2.49 19.69
C GLU A 204 -0.14 3.85 19.07
N GLU A 205 -0.43 3.88 17.77
CA GLU A 205 -0.92 5.06 17.04
C GLU A 205 -2.14 5.66 17.73
N CYS A 206 -3.16 4.83 17.98
CA CYS A 206 -4.40 5.29 18.59
C CYS A 206 -4.22 5.73 20.05
N GLN A 207 -3.31 5.10 20.80
CA GLN A 207 -3.00 5.47 22.19
C GLN A 207 -2.29 6.81 22.30
N ARG A 208 -1.28 7.05 21.44
CA ARG A 208 -0.49 8.29 21.47
C ARG A 208 -1.18 9.44 20.75
N LYS A 209 -1.93 9.14 19.70
CA LYS A 209 -2.65 10.09 18.87
C LYS A 209 -4.13 9.69 18.83
N PRO A 210 -4.90 9.93 19.91
CA PRO A 210 -6.34 9.63 19.94
C PRO A 210 -7.16 10.48 18.95
N TRP A 211 -6.54 11.48 18.31
CA TRP A 211 -7.09 12.28 17.21
C TRP A 211 -6.61 11.83 15.83
N SER A 212 -5.83 10.74 15.73
CA SER A 212 -5.30 10.23 14.46
C SER A 212 -6.42 9.79 13.51
N HIS A 213 -6.13 9.89 12.21
CA HIS A 213 -7.02 9.43 11.15
C HIS A 213 -7.39 7.95 11.32
N THR A 214 -6.45 7.11 11.76
CA THR A 214 -6.66 5.68 12.04
C THR A 214 -7.86 5.39 12.96
N THR A 215 -8.21 6.32 13.87
CA THR A 215 -9.39 6.17 14.74
C THR A 215 -10.72 6.15 13.97
N LYS A 216 -10.77 6.67 12.73
CA LYS A 216 -11.92 6.63 11.82
C LYS A 216 -12.41 5.21 11.55
N ILE A 217 -11.49 4.26 11.36
CA ILE A 217 -11.83 2.85 11.14
C ILE A 217 -12.32 2.22 12.45
N GLY A 218 -11.79 2.69 13.59
CA GLY A 218 -12.06 2.17 14.92
C GLY A 218 -11.17 0.97 15.25
N ARG A 219 -10.47 1.02 16.39
CA ARG A 219 -9.50 -0.01 16.80
C ARG A 219 -10.06 -1.43 16.74
N ASP A 220 -11.26 -1.64 17.28
CA ASP A 220 -11.85 -2.99 17.35
C ASP A 220 -12.24 -3.53 15.97
N LYS A 221 -12.74 -2.66 15.06
CA LYS A 221 -13.03 -3.03 13.68
C LYS A 221 -11.74 -3.38 12.94
N PHE A 222 -10.68 -2.61 13.15
CA PHE A 222 -9.36 -2.85 12.58
C PHE A 222 -8.75 -4.17 13.04
N VAL A 223 -8.75 -4.44 14.35
CA VAL A 223 -8.29 -5.72 14.93
C VAL A 223 -9.16 -6.88 14.44
N GLY A 224 -10.46 -6.66 14.30
CA GLY A 224 -11.38 -7.63 13.71
C GLY A 224 -11.00 -8.00 12.27
N PHE A 225 -10.65 -7.03 11.44
CA PHE A 225 -10.18 -7.25 10.07
C PHE A 225 -8.89 -8.08 10.02
N ILE A 226 -7.90 -7.74 10.84
CA ILE A 226 -6.63 -8.48 10.92
C ILE A 226 -6.89 -9.94 11.33
N LYS A 227 -7.69 -10.15 12.37
CA LYS A 227 -8.02 -11.50 12.86
C LYS A 227 -8.85 -12.29 11.84
N GLY A 228 -9.63 -11.61 11.01
CA GLY A 228 -10.41 -12.17 9.93
C GLY A 228 -9.58 -12.68 8.74
N ASN A 229 -8.30 -12.32 8.64
CA ASN A 229 -7.40 -12.78 7.57
C ASN A 229 -6.97 -14.25 7.76
N THR A 230 -7.91 -15.19 7.67
CA THR A 230 -7.65 -16.62 7.96
C THR A 230 -6.55 -17.21 7.08
N LYS A 231 -6.51 -16.85 5.79
CA LYS A 231 -5.49 -17.34 4.84
C LYS A 231 -4.10 -16.79 5.15
N GLY A 232 -3.97 -15.48 5.40
CA GLY A 232 -2.69 -14.88 5.78
C GLY A 232 -2.21 -15.33 7.16
N ASN A 233 -3.12 -15.41 8.14
CA ASN A 233 -2.81 -15.82 9.51
C ASN A 233 -2.34 -17.28 9.61
N ALA A 234 -2.75 -18.14 8.67
CA ALA A 234 -2.24 -19.51 8.58
C ALA A 234 -0.79 -19.60 8.07
N MET A 235 -0.23 -18.50 7.56
CA MET A 235 1.10 -18.41 6.95
C MET A 235 2.06 -17.50 7.76
N GLU A 236 1.75 -17.24 9.04
CA GLU A 236 2.58 -16.42 9.94
C GLU A 236 3.89 -17.08 10.39
#